data_AF-A0A968MTJ8-F1
#
_entry.id   AF-A0A968MTJ8-F1
#
_cell.length_a   1.000
_cell.length_b   1.000
_cell.length_c   1.000
_cell.angle_alpha   90.00
_cell.angle_beta   90.00
_cell.angle_gamma   90.00
#
_symmetry.space_group_name_H-M   'P 1'
#
loop_
_entity.id
_entity.type
_entity.pdbx_description
1 polymer ?
#
loop_
_entity_poly.entity_id
_entity_poly.type
_entity_poly.pdbx_seq_one_letter_code
_entity_poly.pdbx_strand_id
1 'polypeptide(L)'
;MEIGILNYDWGNYDKSLSYFDKALAMAKTYQLNNMEATANNYIGKYYHTIGKFSTSVEYYQRSIAIHEQLGNLQQSASVLLSIGKTYMNEGNFHKALACYLDAYKKRRNY
;
A
#
# COMPACT_ATOMS: atom_id res chain seq x y z
N MET A 1 -6.83 -12.35 5.64
CA MET A 1 -6.81 -11.14 4.79
C MET A 1 -8.16 -10.42 4.84
N GLU A 2 -9.24 -11.10 4.43
CA GLU A 2 -10.58 -10.50 4.23
C GLU A 2 -11.19 -9.85 5.48
N ILE A 3 -11.10 -10.51 6.64
CA ILE A 3 -11.58 -9.95 7.91
C ILE A 3 -10.88 -8.61 8.23
N GLY A 4 -9.59 -8.49 7.90
CA GLY A 4 -8.84 -7.24 8.07
C GLY A 4 -9.38 -6.13 7.17
N ILE A 5 -9.65 -6.45 5.90
CA ILE A 5 -10.21 -5.49 4.92
C ILE A 5 -11.60 -5.02 5.38
N LEU A 6 -12.47 -5.94 5.79
CA LEU A 6 -13.81 -5.61 6.26
C LEU A 6 -13.78 -4.70 7.50
N ASN A 7 -12.86 -4.97 8.45
CA ASN A 7 -12.69 -4.09 9.61
C ASN A 7 -12.15 -2.71 9.21
N TYR A 8 -11.25 -2.63 8.23
CA TYR A 8 -10.77 -1.36 7.70
C TYR A 8 -11.91 -0.54 7.07
N ASP A 9 -12.75 -1.18 6.27
CA ASP A 9 -13.88 -0.52 5.58
C ASP A 9 -14.97 -0.07 6.56
N TRP A 10 -15.12 -0.75 7.70
CA TRP A 10 -15.97 -0.32 8.81
C TRP A 10 -15.34 0.74 9.73
N GLY A 11 -14.12 1.18 9.45
CA GLY A 11 -13.42 2.19 10.27
C GLY A 11 -12.74 1.63 11.53
N ASN A 12 -12.73 0.32 11.72
CA ASN A 12 -12.03 -0.34 12.83
C ASN A 12 -10.53 -0.50 12.53
N TYR A 13 -9.84 0.63 12.33
CA TYR A 13 -8.47 0.68 11.81
C TYR A 13 -7.47 -0.10 12.67
N ASP A 14 -7.47 0.06 13.99
CA ASP A 14 -6.52 -0.65 14.87
C ASP A 14 -6.72 -2.17 14.86
N LYS A 15 -7.98 -2.61 14.82
CA LYS A 15 -8.31 -4.03 14.71
C LYS A 15 -7.89 -4.58 13.35
N SER A 16 -8.07 -3.80 12.27
CA SER A 16 -7.62 -4.18 10.93
C SER A 16 -6.10 -4.36 10.87
N LEU A 17 -5.33 -3.48 11.54
CA LEU A 17 -3.87 -3.54 11.58
C LEU A 17 -3.40 -4.88 12.15
N SER A 18 -3.97 -5.33 13.27
CA SER A 18 -3.62 -6.63 13.87
C SER A 18 -3.83 -7.81 12.90
N TYR A 19 -4.89 -7.77 12.09
CA TYR A 19 -5.10 -8.79 11.06
C TYR A 19 -4.09 -8.70 9.92
N PHE A 20 -3.70 -7.49 9.51
CA PHE A 20 -2.71 -7.28 8.47
C PHE A 20 -1.30 -7.67 8.90
N ASP A 21 -0.91 -7.41 10.15
CA ASP A 21 0.38 -7.86 10.70
C ASP A 21 0.48 -9.38 10.78
N LYS A 22 -0.59 -10.05 11.23
CA LYS A 22 -0.67 -11.52 11.22
C LYS A 22 -0.58 -12.07 9.80
N ALA A 23 -1.29 -11.44 8.85
CA ALA A 23 -1.24 -11.82 7.45
C ALA A 23 0.16 -11.62 6.85
N LEU A 24 0.84 -10.53 7.21
CA LEU A 24 2.21 -10.23 6.78
C LEU A 24 3.21 -11.27 7.31
N ALA A 25 3.12 -11.61 8.60
CA ALA A 25 3.96 -12.63 9.22
C ALA A 25 3.78 -13.99 8.54
N MET A 26 2.53 -14.42 8.32
CA MET A 26 2.22 -15.65 7.60
C MET A 26 2.75 -15.60 6.16
N ALA A 27 2.52 -14.50 5.44
CA ALA A 27 2.96 -14.35 4.05
C ALA A 27 4.48 -14.49 3.92
N LYS A 28 5.25 -13.91 4.85
CA LYS A 28 6.71 -14.07 4.89
C LYS A 28 7.13 -15.51 5.20
N THR A 29 6.50 -16.16 6.17
CA THR A 29 6.81 -17.55 6.54
C THR A 29 6.60 -18.52 5.38
N TYR A 30 5.53 -18.34 4.62
CA TYR A 30 5.15 -19.22 3.52
C TYR A 30 5.52 -18.68 2.12
N GLN A 31 6.29 -17.58 2.06
CA GLN A 31 6.73 -16.93 0.81
C GLN A 31 5.57 -16.59 -0.14
N LEU A 32 4.44 -16.14 0.43
CA LEU A 32 3.23 -15.76 -0.30
C LEU A 32 3.32 -14.29 -0.74
N ASN A 33 4.13 -14.01 -1.77
CA ASN A 33 4.44 -12.65 -2.22
C ASN A 33 3.19 -11.79 -2.52
N ASN A 34 2.14 -12.34 -3.14
CA ASN A 34 0.89 -11.61 -3.38
C ASN A 34 0.19 -11.16 -2.09
N MET A 35 0.17 -12.05 -1.08
CA MET A 35 -0.42 -11.76 0.22
C MET A 35 0.44 -10.74 0.99
N GLU A 36 1.77 -10.85 0.89
CA GLU A 36 2.70 -9.90 1.47
C GLU A 36 2.51 -8.49 0.88
N ALA A 37 2.43 -8.37 -0.45
CA ALA A 37 2.22 -7.11 -1.13
C ALA A 37 0.88 -6.46 -0.70
N THR A 38 -0.18 -7.27 -0.60
CA THR A 38 -1.50 -6.80 -0.16
C THR A 38 -1.48 -6.35 1.29
N ALA A 39 -0.86 -7.11 2.20
CA ALA A 39 -0.74 -6.74 3.60
C ALA A 39 0.03 -5.42 3.78
N ASN A 40 1.18 -5.26 3.11
CA ASN A 40 1.94 -4.01 3.13
C ASN A 40 1.10 -2.82 2.63
N ASN A 41 0.31 -2.98 1.56
CA ASN A 41 -0.57 -1.92 1.07
C ASN A 41 -1.59 -1.47 2.12
N TYR A 42 -2.27 -2.41 2.78
CA TYR A 42 -3.27 -2.08 3.79
C TYR A 42 -2.67 -1.50 5.08
N ILE A 43 -1.47 -1.94 5.47
CA ILE A 43 -0.74 -1.32 6.59
C ILE A 43 -0.35 0.13 6.21
N GLY A 44 0.09 0.37 4.97
CA GLY A 44 0.30 1.72 4.46
C GLY A 44 -0.96 2.59 4.55
N LYS A 45 -2.12 2.05 4.16
CA LYS A 45 -3.42 2.73 4.31
C LYS A 45 -3.74 3.07 5.76
N TYR A 46 -3.51 2.16 6.69
CA TYR A 46 -3.68 2.44 8.13
C TYR A 46 -2.84 3.64 8.57
N TYR A 47 -1.53 3.64 8.26
CA TYR A 47 -0.64 4.73 8.64
C TYR A 47 -0.99 6.06 7.97
N HIS A 48 -1.48 6.02 6.72
CA HIS A 48 -2.03 7.20 6.05
C HIS A 48 -3.21 7.79 6.82
N THR A 49 -4.17 6.94 7.23
CA THR A 49 -5.37 7.36 7.94
C THR A 49 -5.08 8.03 9.28
N ILE A 50 -4.07 7.55 10.01
CA ILE A 50 -3.67 8.15 11.30
C ILE A 50 -2.64 9.28 11.17
N GLY A 51 -2.36 9.76 9.95
CA GLY A 51 -1.47 10.89 9.69
C GLY A 51 0.04 10.59 9.75
N LYS A 52 0.44 9.31 9.89
CA LYS A 52 1.85 8.89 9.87
C LYS A 52 2.33 8.69 8.43
N PHE A 53 2.47 9.79 7.70
CA PHE A 53 2.71 9.78 6.25
C PHE A 53 4.03 9.11 5.86
N SER A 54 5.14 9.36 6.56
CA SER A 54 6.43 8.71 6.23
C SER A 54 6.36 7.19 6.36
N THR A 55 5.80 6.70 7.46
CA THR A 55 5.60 5.25 7.68
C THR A 55 4.65 4.65 6.63
N SER A 56 3.58 5.36 6.28
CA SER A 56 2.67 4.96 5.21
C SER A 56 3.40 4.74 3.89
N VAL A 57 4.25 5.69 3.48
CA VAL A 57 5.04 5.60 2.24
C VAL A 57 5.98 4.41 2.26
N GLU A 58 6.66 4.12 3.38
CA GLU A 58 7.55 2.95 3.49
C GLU A 58 6.81 1.63 3.23
N TYR A 59 5.63 1.45 3.83
CA TYR A 59 4.82 0.24 3.62
C TYR A 59 4.29 0.16 2.19
N TYR A 60 3.85 1.28 1.60
CA TYR A 60 3.47 1.30 0.19
C TYR A 60 4.63 0.95 -0.74
N GLN A 61 5.84 1.43 -0.48
CA GLN A 61 7.03 1.09 -1.28
C GLN A 61 7.36 -0.40 -1.22
N ARG A 62 7.23 -1.04 -0.05
CA ARG A 62 7.37 -2.51 0.07
C ARG A 62 6.34 -3.25 -0.78
N SER A 63 5.08 -2.79 -0.77
CA SER A 63 4.03 -3.36 -1.61
C SER A 63 4.33 -3.22 -3.10
N ILE A 64 4.80 -2.05 -3.54
CA ILE A 64 5.21 -1.79 -4.93
C ILE A 64 6.32 -2.73 -5.37
N ALA A 65 7.39 -2.84 -4.57
CA ALA A 65 8.55 -3.68 -4.90
C ALA A 65 8.13 -5.13 -5.17
N ILE A 66 7.23 -5.67 -4.34
CA ILE A 66 6.74 -7.04 -4.52
C ILE A 66 5.81 -7.15 -5.72
N HIS A 67 4.90 -6.18 -5.93
CA HIS A 67 4.05 -6.19 -7.13
C HIS A 67 4.87 -6.12 -8.41
N GLU A 68 5.96 -5.38 -8.44
CA GLU A 68 6.86 -5.31 -9.60
C GLU A 68 7.62 -6.61 -9.83
N GLN A 69 8.11 -7.26 -8.76
CA GLN A 69 8.71 -8.60 -8.85
C GLN A 69 7.74 -9.65 -9.43
N LEU A 70 6.45 -9.48 -9.18
CA LEU A 70 5.38 -10.37 -9.68
C LEU A 70 4.85 -9.96 -11.06
N GLY A 71 5.35 -8.88 -11.67
CA GLY A 71 4.81 -8.35 -12.94
C GLY A 71 3.44 -7.67 -12.82
N ASN A 72 2.95 -7.44 -11.60
CA ASN A 72 1.65 -6.84 -11.30
C ASN A 72 1.68 -5.30 -11.40
N LEU A 73 2.01 -4.77 -12.59
CA LEU A 73 2.21 -3.34 -12.82
C LEU A 73 0.96 -2.50 -12.52
N GLN A 74 -0.25 -3.04 -12.78
CA GLN A 74 -1.49 -2.36 -12.41
C GLN A 74 -1.63 -2.13 -10.91
N GLN A 75 -1.23 -3.11 -10.09
CA GLN A 75 -1.29 -2.98 -8.64
C GLN A 75 -0.20 -2.04 -8.13
N SER A 76 1.01 -2.10 -8.67
CA SER A 76 2.07 -1.10 -8.39
C SER A 76 1.58 0.32 -8.68
N ALA A 77 0.95 0.55 -9.84
CA ALA A 77 0.38 1.85 -10.18
C ALA A 77 -0.72 2.30 -9.21
N SER A 78 -1.59 1.38 -8.77
CA SER A 78 -2.64 1.67 -7.77
C SER A 78 -2.02 2.12 -6.44
N VAL A 79 -0.98 1.44 -5.98
CA VAL A 79 -0.26 1.78 -4.75
C VAL A 79 0.47 3.13 -4.88
N LEU A 80 1.05 3.44 -6.05
CA LEU A 80 1.64 4.75 -6.33
C LEU A 80 0.62 5.89 -6.23
N LEU A 81 -0.62 5.67 -6.64
CA LEU A 81 -1.69 6.67 -6.43
C LEU A 81 -1.95 6.91 -4.94
N SER A 82 -1.87 5.87 -4.10
CA SER A 82 -1.99 6.01 -2.64
C SER A 82 -0.82 6.78 -2.03
N ILE A 83 0.41 6.58 -2.53
CA ILE A 83 1.57 7.41 -2.15
C ILE A 83 1.35 8.87 -2.59
N GLY A 84 0.89 9.10 -3.81
CA GLY A 84 0.59 10.44 -4.32
C GLY A 84 -0.42 11.17 -3.43
N LYS A 85 -1.51 10.50 -3.03
CA LYS A 85 -2.49 11.03 -2.06
C LYS A 85 -1.86 11.32 -0.70
N THR A 86 -0.96 10.44 -0.24
CA THR A 86 -0.24 10.64 1.03
C THR A 86 0.60 11.91 0.99
N TYR A 87 1.35 12.14 -0.09
CA TYR A 87 2.11 13.38 -0.27
C TYR A 87 1.22 14.62 -0.44
N MET A 88 0.05 14.50 -1.07
CA MET A 88 -0.90 15.62 -1.11
C MET A 88 -1.37 16.02 0.30
N ASN A 89 -1.69 15.05 1.14
CA ASN A 89 -2.12 15.30 2.52
C ASN A 89 -0.98 15.85 3.40
N GLU A 90 0.26 15.51 3.10
CA GLU A 90 1.46 16.09 3.73
C GLU A 90 1.77 17.51 3.22
N GLY A 91 1.13 17.97 2.13
CA GLY A 91 1.41 19.25 1.46
C GLY A 91 2.58 19.22 0.48
N ASN A 92 3.14 18.04 0.18
CA ASN A 92 4.23 17.86 -0.77
C ASN A 92 3.73 17.62 -2.20
N PHE A 93 3.25 18.69 -2.85
CA PHE A 93 2.65 18.61 -4.19
C PHE A 93 3.63 18.15 -5.28
N HIS A 94 4.92 18.48 -5.17
CA HIS A 94 5.93 18.05 -6.13
C HIS A 94 6.10 16.51 -6.12
N LYS A 95 6.23 15.91 -4.94
CA LYS A 95 6.30 14.45 -4.82
C LYS A 95 5.00 13.77 -5.22
N ALA A 96 3.84 14.36 -4.88
CA ALA A 96 2.55 13.84 -5.31
C ALA A 96 2.42 13.77 -6.84
N LEU A 97 2.77 14.85 -7.53
CA LEU A 97 2.77 14.90 -9.00
C LEU A 97 3.70 13.85 -9.60
N ALA A 98 4.91 13.70 -9.05
CA ALA A 98 5.84 12.67 -9.51
C ALA A 98 5.25 11.25 -9.38
N CYS A 99 4.60 10.93 -8.25
CA CYS A 99 3.93 9.64 -8.06
C CYS A 99 2.78 9.41 -9.05
N TYR A 100 1.97 10.44 -9.34
CA TYR A 100 0.87 10.32 -10.31
C TYR A 100 1.38 10.13 -11.75
N LEU A 101 2.44 10.82 -12.13
CA LEU A 101 3.08 10.63 -13.43
C LEU A 101 3.68 9.23 -13.58
N ASP A 102 4.32 8.71 -12.53
CA ASP A 102 4.86 7.35 -12.53
C ASP A 102 3.74 6.29 -12.62
N ALA A 103 2.66 6.45 -11.83
CA ALA A 103 1.48 5.59 -11.91
C ALA A 103 0.86 5.58 -13.33
N TYR A 104 0.78 6.74 -13.98
CA TYR A 104 0.28 6.86 -15.35
C TYR A 104 1.18 6.12 -16.35
N LYS A 105 2.51 6.28 -16.25
CA LYS A 105 3.47 5.56 -17.11
C LYS A 105 3.36 4.05 -16.94
N LYS A 106 3.26 3.56 -15.71
CA LYS A 106 3.11 2.12 -15.43
C LYS A 106 1.81 1.52 -15.99
N ARG A 107 0.70 2.26 -15.96
CA ARG A 107 -0.57 1.83 -16.56
C ARG A 107 -0.55 1.83 -18.09
N ARG A 108 0.25 2.69 -18.72
CA ARG A 108 0.37 2.78 -20.17
C ARG A 108 1.23 1.66 -20.78
N ASN A 109 2.10 1.05 -19.97
CA ASN A 109 3.01 -0.02 -20.39
C ASN A 109 2.44 -1.43 -20.13
N TYR A 110 1.11 -1.57 -20.02
CA TYR A 110 0.37 -2.83 -19.85
C TYR A 110 -0.55 -3.02 -21.07
#